data_AF-A0A0N5C986-F1
#
_entry.id   AF-A0A0N5C986-F1
#
_cell.length_a   1.000
_cell.length_b   1.000
_cell.length_c   1.000
_cell.angle_alpha   90.00
_cell.angle_beta   90.00
_cell.angle_gamma   90.00
#
_symmetry.space_group_name_H-M   'P 1'
#
loop_
_entity.id
_entity.type
_entity.pdbx_description
1 polymer ?
#
loop_
_entity_poly.entity_id
_entity_poly.type
_entity_poly.pdbx_seq_one_letter_code
_entity_poly.pdbx_strand_id
1 'polypeptide(L)'
;MKTFGAHNSSYQSLYFSNAQKVCPVRIYSTAAKYKKKNQSNYCESKLKLSKEFTSSDKLLRKDADVLAKYKNLISGIIEERKLGPLTFSRIYEYKISLSRLEKKTSRIFMRTYKPNVCIMTAHYAIKYFKEGYSDCRDPDVVIIDEGGQMSLLNFIFLAARFPNSKFVIFGDTKQLSPYIQWNMLLMKNIIF
;
A
#
# COMPACT_ATOMS: atom_id res chain seq x y z
N MET A 1 -22.65 7.41 42.74
CA MET A 1 -22.10 7.15 41.39
C MET A 1 -22.41 8.34 40.50
N LYS A 2 -21.40 9.11 40.08
CA LYS A 2 -21.57 10.19 39.09
C LYS A 2 -21.62 9.54 37.70
N THR A 3 -22.79 9.57 37.07
CA THR A 3 -22.95 9.21 35.66
C THR A 3 -22.25 10.27 34.81
N PHE A 4 -21.17 9.90 34.12
CA PHE A 4 -20.54 10.76 33.13
C PHE A 4 -21.52 11.00 31.99
N GLY A 5 -22.01 12.24 31.87
CA GLY A 5 -22.89 12.67 30.80
C GLY A 5 -22.20 12.56 29.43
N ALA A 6 -22.99 12.29 28.40
CA ALA A 6 -22.57 12.11 27.02
C ALA A 6 -21.97 13.40 26.41
N HIS A 7 -20.68 13.63 26.64
CA HIS A 7 -19.89 14.55 25.81
C HIS A 7 -19.43 13.81 24.55
N ASN A 8 -20.17 13.89 23.45
CA ASN A 8 -19.67 13.38 22.16
C ASN A 8 -20.22 14.05 20.88
N SER A 9 -20.90 15.20 20.98
CA SER A 9 -21.35 15.95 19.79
C SER A 9 -20.20 16.61 19.03
N SER A 10 -19.12 17.01 19.72
CA SER A 10 -17.96 17.66 19.10
C SER A 10 -17.09 16.68 18.31
N TYR A 11 -16.90 15.46 18.80
CA TYR A 11 -16.08 14.46 18.10
C TYR A 11 -16.77 13.95 16.84
N GLN A 12 -18.07 13.68 16.90
CA GLN A 12 -18.82 13.25 15.72
C GLN A 12 -18.88 14.34 14.65
N SER A 13 -19.11 15.60 15.04
CA SER A 13 -19.10 16.72 14.08
C SER A 13 -17.71 16.99 13.49
N LEU A 14 -16.64 16.86 14.28
CA LEU A 14 -15.25 16.88 13.78
C LEU A 14 -14.95 15.71 12.84
N TYR A 15 -15.45 14.51 13.14
CA TYR A 15 -15.30 13.35 12.28
C TYR A 15 -16.01 13.59 10.94
N PHE A 16 -17.29 13.98 10.94
CA PHE A 16 -18.04 14.22 9.70
C PHE A 16 -17.41 15.31 8.82
N SER A 17 -16.98 16.41 9.43
CA SER A 17 -16.36 17.54 8.70
C SER A 17 -14.98 17.22 8.12
N ASN A 18 -14.24 16.27 8.71
CA ASN A 18 -12.92 15.88 8.24
C ASN A 18 -12.90 14.59 7.44
N ALA A 19 -13.81 13.65 7.69
CA ALA A 19 -13.88 12.36 7.00
C ALA A 19 -14.08 12.53 5.49
N GLN A 20 -14.88 13.52 5.07
CA GLN A 20 -15.08 13.84 3.65
C GLN A 20 -13.80 14.35 2.97
N LYS A 21 -12.83 14.85 3.74
CA LYS A 21 -11.53 15.32 3.23
C LYS A 21 -10.50 14.20 3.19
N VAL A 22 -10.74 13.07 3.84
CA VAL A 22 -9.80 11.93 3.85
C VAL A 22 -10.01 11.10 2.59
N CYS A 23 -8.96 10.96 1.80
CA CYS A 23 -8.88 10.13 0.61
C CYS A 23 -7.82 9.05 0.86
N PRO A 24 -8.17 7.96 1.58
CA PRO A 24 -7.20 6.96 1.96
C PRO A 24 -7.00 5.94 0.84
N VAL A 25 -5.79 5.40 0.75
CA VAL A 25 -5.49 4.20 -0.02
C VAL A 25 -4.72 3.22 0.85
N ARG A 26 -5.14 1.96 0.84
CA ARG A 26 -4.41 0.85 1.44
C ARG A 26 -3.66 0.07 0.37
N ILE A 27 -2.34 0.09 0.45
CA ILE A 27 -1.43 -0.56 -0.50
C ILE A 27 -0.88 -1.83 0.15
N TYR A 28 -1.05 -2.94 -0.56
CA TYR A 28 -0.61 -4.25 -0.11
C TYR A 28 0.58 -4.71 -0.94
N SER A 29 1.50 -5.44 -0.31
CA SER A 29 2.51 -6.21 -1.04
C SER A 29 1.84 -7.27 -1.91
N THR A 30 2.49 -7.66 -3.00
CA THR A 30 1.99 -8.71 -3.90
C THR A 30 1.68 -10.01 -3.15
N ALA A 31 2.57 -10.42 -2.22
CA ALA A 31 2.34 -11.59 -1.37
C ALA A 31 1.09 -11.45 -0.48
N ALA A 32 0.82 -10.26 0.07
CA ALA A 32 -0.37 -10.00 0.87
C ALA A 32 -1.65 -10.00 0.02
N LYS A 33 -1.58 -9.49 -1.23
CA LYS A 33 -2.70 -9.51 -2.20
C LYS A 33 -3.16 -10.94 -2.51
N TYR A 34 -2.25 -11.91 -2.55
CA TYR A 34 -2.58 -13.32 -2.79
C TYR A 34 -3.14 -14.04 -1.56
N LYS A 35 -2.59 -13.77 -0.37
CA LYS A 35 -2.97 -14.50 0.86
C LYS A 35 -4.29 -14.03 1.49
N LYS A 36 -4.67 -12.77 1.29
CA LYS A 36 -5.91 -12.21 1.84
C LYS A 36 -6.90 -11.94 0.71
N LYS A 37 -8.14 -12.44 0.84
CA LYS A 37 -9.28 -11.81 0.15
C LYS A 37 -9.33 -10.38 0.64
N ASN A 38 -8.84 -9.42 -0.15
CA ASN A 38 -8.76 -8.01 0.25
C ASN A 38 -10.19 -7.44 0.42
N GLN A 39 -10.66 -7.39 1.66
CA GLN A 39 -12.02 -6.95 2.00
C GLN A 39 -12.15 -5.42 2.17
N SER A 40 -11.03 -4.69 2.31
CA SER A 40 -11.09 -3.24 2.53
C SER A 40 -11.58 -2.51 1.29
N ASN A 41 -12.56 -1.62 1.46
CA ASN A 41 -13.04 -0.72 0.40
C ASN A 41 -11.97 0.25 -0.09
N TYR A 42 -10.95 0.52 0.73
CA TYR A 42 -9.84 1.42 0.39
C TYR A 42 -8.63 0.69 -0.21
N CYS A 43 -8.77 -0.60 -0.54
CA CYS A 43 -7.69 -1.35 -1.16
C CYS A 43 -7.37 -0.79 -2.56
N GLU A 44 -6.08 -0.53 -2.81
CA GLU A 44 -5.58 0.00 -4.08
C GLU A 44 -6.12 -0.76 -5.30
N SER A 45 -6.10 -2.10 -5.28
CA SER A 45 -6.58 -2.90 -6.41
C SER A 45 -8.08 -2.77 -6.65
N LYS A 46 -8.87 -2.56 -5.59
CA LYS A 46 -10.33 -2.35 -5.68
C LYS A 46 -10.62 -0.95 -6.20
N LEU A 47 -9.94 0.07 -5.67
CA LEU A 47 -10.08 1.47 -6.08
C LEU A 47 -9.67 1.66 -7.56
N LYS A 48 -8.61 1.00 -8.02
CA LYS A 48 -8.19 1.01 -9.44
C LYS A 48 -9.22 0.44 -10.41
N LEU A 49 -10.16 -0.37 -9.92
CA LEU A 49 -11.22 -0.97 -10.73
C LEU A 49 -12.57 -0.28 -10.50
N SER A 50 -12.64 0.70 -9.60
CA SER A 50 -13.89 1.37 -9.27
C SER A 50 -14.38 2.25 -10.41
N LYS A 51 -15.70 2.46 -10.49
CA LYS A 51 -16.30 3.31 -11.53
C LYS A 51 -15.85 4.75 -11.37
N GLU A 52 -15.70 5.21 -10.13
CA GLU A 52 -15.26 6.56 -9.77
C GLU A 52 -13.87 6.86 -10.31
N PHE A 53 -12.95 5.89 -10.23
CA PHE A 53 -11.62 6.06 -10.81
C PHE A 53 -11.64 5.90 -12.33
N THR A 54 -12.24 4.82 -12.84
CA THR A 54 -12.18 4.47 -14.26
C THR A 54 -12.97 5.41 -15.17
N SER A 55 -13.95 6.13 -14.63
CA SER A 55 -14.75 7.14 -15.33
C SER A 55 -14.39 8.56 -14.91
N SER A 56 -13.25 8.75 -14.24
CA SER A 56 -12.86 10.08 -13.77
C SER A 56 -12.48 10.99 -14.93
N ASP A 57 -13.06 12.20 -14.96
CA ASP A 57 -12.71 13.26 -15.92
C ASP A 57 -11.25 13.72 -15.78
N LYS A 58 -10.58 13.34 -14.68
CA LYS A 58 -9.16 13.62 -14.43
C LYS A 58 -8.22 12.67 -15.19
N LEU A 59 -8.73 11.61 -15.82
CA LEU A 59 -7.95 10.68 -16.64
C LEU A 59 -7.67 11.29 -18.02
N LEU A 60 -6.41 11.25 -18.43
CA LEU A 60 -6.03 11.63 -19.78
C LEU A 60 -6.36 10.48 -20.76
N ARG A 61 -6.61 10.80 -22.04
CA ARG A 61 -6.85 9.77 -23.07
C ARG A 61 -5.76 8.69 -23.10
N LYS A 62 -4.48 9.10 -23.06
CA LYS A 62 -3.32 8.19 -22.98
C LYS A 62 -3.32 7.28 -21.75
N ASP A 63 -3.93 7.72 -20.65
CA ASP A 63 -4.03 6.93 -19.43
C ASP A 63 -5.10 5.84 -19.58
N ALA A 64 -6.24 6.20 -20.19
CA ALA A 64 -7.31 5.24 -20.49
C ALA A 64 -6.78 4.07 -21.35
N ASP A 65 -5.93 4.36 -22.35
CA ASP A 65 -5.29 3.32 -23.17
C ASP A 65 -4.41 2.36 -22.35
N VAL A 66 -3.65 2.89 -21.38
CA VAL A 66 -2.82 2.07 -20.49
C VAL A 66 -3.69 1.19 -19.60
N LEU A 67 -4.76 1.75 -19.04
CA LEU A 67 -5.71 1.02 -18.21
C LEU A 67 -6.43 -0.07 -19.02
N ALA A 68 -6.82 0.21 -20.26
CA ALA A 68 -7.42 -0.77 -21.17
C ALA A 68 -6.44 -1.90 -21.50
N LYS A 69 -5.18 -1.58 -21.84
CA LYS A 69 -4.13 -2.59 -22.06
C LYS A 69 -3.91 -3.48 -20.85
N TYR A 70 -3.89 -2.90 -19.64
CA TYR A 70 -3.75 -3.66 -18.40
C TYR A 70 -4.94 -4.61 -18.16
N LYS A 71 -6.17 -4.13 -18.32
CA LYS A 71 -7.38 -4.95 -18.19
C LYS A 71 -7.41 -6.09 -19.20
N ASN A 72 -7.15 -5.79 -20.47
CA ASN A 72 -7.14 -6.80 -21.54
C ASN A 72 -6.08 -7.88 -21.29
N LEU A 73 -4.89 -7.51 -20.80
CA LEU A 73 -3.86 -8.48 -20.45
C LEU A 73 -4.29 -9.40 -19.30
N ILE A 74 -4.89 -8.85 -18.24
CA ILE A 74 -5.41 -9.66 -17.13
C ILE A 74 -6.51 -10.61 -17.62
N SER A 75 -7.48 -10.11 -18.39
CA SER A 75 -8.54 -10.93 -18.95
C SER A 75 -7.97 -12.05 -19.82
N GLY A 76 -6.99 -11.76 -20.69
CA GLY A 76 -6.31 -12.76 -21.50
C GLY A 76 -5.64 -13.86 -20.67
N ILE A 77 -4.94 -13.49 -19.59
CA ILE A 77 -4.31 -14.45 -18.67
C ILE A 77 -5.36 -15.35 -17.99
N ILE A 78 -6.49 -14.77 -17.60
CA ILE A 78 -7.58 -15.52 -16.96
C ILE A 78 -8.18 -16.52 -17.95
N GLU A 79 -8.46 -16.11 -19.19
CA GLU A 79 -9.00 -17.01 -20.21
C GLU A 79 -8.02 -18.13 -20.58
N GLU A 80 -6.73 -17.83 -20.75
CA GLU A 80 -5.73 -18.87 -21.05
C GLU A 80 -5.60 -19.87 -19.89
N ARG A 81 -5.67 -19.41 -18.64
CA ARG A 81 -5.67 -20.28 -17.46
C ARG A 81 -6.88 -21.22 -17.38
N LYS A 82 -8.02 -20.85 -17.97
CA LYS A 82 -9.18 -21.75 -18.05
C LYS A 82 -8.95 -22.90 -19.03
N LEU A 83 -8.14 -22.69 -20.06
CA LEU A 83 -7.80 -23.72 -21.05
C LEU A 83 -6.79 -24.74 -20.50
N GLY A 84 -5.96 -24.34 -19.53
CA GLY A 84 -5.01 -25.24 -18.89
C GLY A 84 -3.96 -24.53 -18.04
N PRO A 85 -3.06 -25.28 -17.37
CA PRO A 85 -1.96 -24.70 -16.62
C PRO A 85 -0.98 -23.98 -17.55
N LEU A 86 -0.59 -22.76 -17.17
CA LEU A 86 0.40 -21.99 -17.91
C LEU A 86 1.80 -22.57 -17.71
N THR A 87 2.61 -22.55 -18.77
CA THR A 87 4.03 -22.90 -18.69
C THR A 87 4.81 -21.84 -17.90
N PHE A 88 5.95 -22.25 -17.32
CA PHE A 88 6.83 -21.31 -16.62
C PHE A 88 7.28 -20.13 -17.49
N SER A 89 7.59 -20.37 -18.76
CA SER A 89 7.98 -19.32 -19.71
C SER A 89 6.84 -18.29 -19.88
N ARG A 90 5.60 -18.75 -20.08
CA ARG A 90 4.45 -17.85 -20.19
C ARG A 90 4.18 -17.07 -18.91
N ILE A 91 4.27 -17.72 -17.75
CA ILE A 91 4.13 -17.04 -16.46
C ILE A 91 5.19 -15.93 -16.33
N TYR A 92 6.43 -16.20 -16.75
CA TYR A 92 7.52 -15.23 -16.70
C TYR A 92 7.28 -14.03 -17.63
N GLU A 93 6.86 -14.26 -18.87
CA GLU A 93 6.50 -13.21 -19.83
C GLU A 93 5.35 -12.34 -19.31
N TYR A 94 4.32 -12.97 -18.74
CA TYR A 94 3.21 -12.25 -18.10
C TYR A 94 3.68 -11.42 -16.92
N LYS A 95 4.57 -11.95 -16.08
CA LYS A 95 5.13 -11.22 -14.94
C LYS A 95 5.87 -9.96 -15.40
N ILE A 96 6.69 -10.04 -16.44
CA ILE A 96 7.41 -8.88 -16.98
C ILE A 96 6.42 -7.85 -17.53
N SER A 97 5.47 -8.30 -18.36
CA SER A 97 4.52 -7.42 -19.03
C SER A 97 3.58 -6.73 -18.04
N LEU A 98 3.05 -7.48 -17.06
CA LEU A 98 2.24 -6.97 -15.98
C LEU A 98 3.03 -5.99 -15.12
N SER A 99 4.25 -6.30 -14.70
CA SER A 99 5.05 -5.39 -13.86
C SER A 99 5.22 -4.00 -14.49
N ARG A 100 5.50 -3.95 -15.81
CA ARG A 100 5.61 -2.68 -16.55
C ARG A 100 4.29 -1.90 -16.57
N LEU A 101 3.16 -2.58 -16.82
CA LEU A 101 1.84 -1.95 -16.86
C LEU A 101 1.36 -1.56 -15.45
N GLU A 102 1.60 -2.39 -14.43
CA GLU A 102 1.25 -2.11 -13.04
C GLU A 102 1.92 -0.83 -12.55
N LYS A 103 3.22 -0.63 -12.85
CA LYS A 103 3.93 0.61 -12.50
C LYS A 103 3.26 1.83 -13.14
N LYS A 104 2.89 1.75 -14.42
CA LYS A 104 2.18 2.85 -15.12
C LYS A 104 0.79 3.08 -14.52
N THR A 105 0.02 2.03 -14.31
CA THR A 105 -1.32 2.06 -13.70
C THR A 105 -1.29 2.63 -12.28
N SER A 106 -0.27 2.29 -11.47
CA SER A 106 -0.06 2.88 -10.14
C SER A 106 0.20 4.38 -10.21
N ARG A 107 1.04 4.85 -11.13
CA ARG A 107 1.29 6.30 -11.32
C ARG A 107 0.04 7.05 -11.74
N ILE A 108 -0.70 6.52 -12.71
CA ILE A 108 -1.99 7.08 -13.15
C ILE A 108 -2.95 7.15 -11.97
N PHE A 109 -3.06 6.05 -11.22
CA PHE A 109 -3.91 5.96 -10.03
C PHE A 109 -3.59 7.04 -9.01
N MET A 110 -2.33 7.16 -8.56
CA MET A 110 -1.95 8.16 -7.56
C MET A 110 -2.19 9.60 -8.05
N ARG A 111 -1.92 9.91 -9.32
CA ARG A 111 -2.16 11.24 -9.90
C ARG A 111 -3.63 11.61 -9.96
N THR A 112 -4.49 10.64 -10.28
CA THR A 112 -5.92 10.87 -10.54
C THR A 112 -6.71 10.82 -9.23
N TYR A 113 -6.48 9.79 -8.42
CA TYR A 113 -7.13 9.58 -7.12
C TYR A 113 -6.63 10.58 -6.06
N LYS A 114 -5.35 10.98 -6.14
CA LYS A 114 -4.70 11.93 -5.21
C LYS A 114 -4.94 11.55 -3.74
N PRO A 115 -4.49 10.37 -3.28
CA PRO A 115 -4.67 10.00 -1.89
C PRO A 115 -3.89 10.96 -0.99
N ASN A 116 -4.49 11.35 0.14
CA ASN A 116 -3.81 12.13 1.18
C ASN A 116 -3.44 11.28 2.40
N VAL A 117 -3.87 10.01 2.44
CA VAL A 117 -3.47 9.02 3.44
C VAL A 117 -3.08 7.73 2.72
N CYS A 118 -1.84 7.29 2.90
CA CYS A 118 -1.32 6.04 2.35
C CYS A 118 -1.08 5.05 3.49
N ILE A 119 -1.79 3.92 3.47
CA ILE A 119 -1.74 2.88 4.51
C ILE A 119 -1.01 1.67 3.94
N MET A 120 0.11 1.28 4.55
CA MET A 120 0.91 0.14 4.14
C MET A 120 1.75 -0.39 5.31
N THR A 121 2.37 -1.56 5.14
CA THR A 121 3.33 -2.05 6.13
C THR A 121 4.64 -1.28 6.04
N ALA A 122 5.34 -1.09 7.17
CA ALA A 122 6.64 -0.40 7.21
C ALA A 122 7.64 -0.99 6.22
N HIS A 123 7.72 -2.32 6.11
CA HIS A 123 8.62 -2.99 5.17
C HIS A 123 8.33 -2.64 3.71
N TYR A 124 7.04 -2.52 3.35
CA TYR A 124 6.65 -2.12 2.00
C TYR A 124 7.00 -0.65 1.74
N ALA A 125 6.78 0.22 2.73
CA ALA A 125 7.14 1.64 2.64
C ALA A 125 8.63 1.84 2.38
N ILE A 126 9.48 1.14 3.14
CA ILE A 126 10.94 1.20 3.03
C ILE A 126 11.38 0.78 1.62
N LYS A 127 10.98 -0.42 1.19
CA LYS A 127 11.49 -1.02 -0.05
C LYS A 127 10.85 -0.42 -1.31
N TYR A 128 9.52 -0.38 -1.36
CA TYR A 128 8.83 -0.28 -2.64
C TYR A 128 8.11 1.04 -2.87
N PHE A 129 7.88 1.86 -1.83
CA PHE A 129 7.02 3.03 -1.97
C PHE A 129 7.58 4.06 -2.98
N LYS A 130 8.80 4.58 -2.79
CA LYS A 130 9.35 5.56 -3.76
C LYS A 130 9.64 4.96 -5.14
N GLU A 131 9.89 3.65 -5.23
CA GLU A 131 10.13 3.00 -6.53
C GLU A 131 8.84 2.86 -7.34
N GLY A 132 7.77 2.40 -6.69
CA GLY A 132 6.45 2.20 -7.30
C GLY A 132 5.66 3.49 -7.48
N TYR A 133 5.92 4.48 -6.62
CA TYR A 133 5.16 5.72 -6.51
C TYR A 133 6.10 6.94 -6.47
N SER A 134 7.09 6.96 -7.36
CA SER A 134 8.14 8.01 -7.45
C SER A 134 7.58 9.42 -7.58
N ASP A 135 6.42 9.55 -8.22
CA ASP A 135 5.77 10.83 -8.48
C ASP A 135 4.92 11.31 -7.28
N CYS A 136 4.82 10.50 -6.22
CA CYS A 136 4.13 10.91 -5.00
C CYS A 136 5.04 11.78 -4.14
N ARG A 137 4.47 12.87 -3.63
CA ARG A 137 5.13 13.72 -2.65
C ARG A 137 5.47 12.91 -1.39
N ASP A 138 6.61 13.22 -0.78
CA ASP A 138 6.94 12.68 0.54
C ASP A 138 5.85 13.06 1.55
N PRO A 139 5.48 12.15 2.46
CA PRO A 139 4.44 12.43 3.43
C PRO A 139 4.90 13.51 4.40
N ASP A 140 4.02 14.43 4.80
CA ASP A 140 4.36 15.41 5.83
C ASP A 140 4.45 14.74 7.22
N VAL A 141 3.69 13.65 7.42
CA VAL A 141 3.65 12.85 8.66
C VAL A 141 3.65 11.37 8.34
N VAL A 142 4.51 10.61 9.02
CA VAL A 142 4.51 9.14 9.06
C VAL A 142 3.96 8.70 10.41
N ILE A 143 2.82 8.02 10.39
CA ILE A 143 2.20 7.43 11.58
C ILE A 143 2.54 5.94 11.59
N ILE A 144 3.16 5.49 12.66
CA ILE A 144 3.52 4.09 12.89
C ILE A 144 2.57 3.53 13.93
N ASP A 145 1.66 2.68 13.48
CA ASP A 145 0.84 1.85 14.34
C ASP A 145 1.62 0.59 14.75
N GLU A 146 1.32 0.04 15.92
CA GLU A 146 2.02 -1.12 16.49
C GLU A 146 3.56 -0.93 16.58
N GLY A 147 4.00 0.29 16.87
CA GLY A 147 5.41 0.67 16.94
C GLY A 147 6.22 -0.12 17.97
N GLY A 148 5.59 -0.65 19.02
CA GLY A 148 6.23 -1.58 19.96
C GLY A 148 6.70 -2.89 19.31
N GLN A 149 6.08 -3.29 18.19
CA GLN A 149 6.45 -4.48 17.40
C GLN A 149 7.47 -4.17 16.29
N MET A 150 7.92 -2.92 16.14
CA MET A 150 8.88 -2.52 15.12
C MET A 150 10.30 -2.48 15.68
N SER A 151 11.24 -3.14 15.00
CA SER A 151 12.65 -3.07 15.39
C SER A 151 13.24 -1.68 15.13
N LEU A 152 14.23 -1.29 15.94
CA LEU A 152 14.95 -0.03 15.78
C LEU A 152 15.56 0.12 14.38
N LEU A 153 16.11 -0.96 13.81
CA LEU A 153 16.67 -0.95 12.45
C LEU A 153 15.61 -0.63 11.39
N ASN A 154 14.41 -1.22 11.50
CA ASN A 154 13.31 -0.91 10.57
C ASN A 154 12.86 0.54 10.72
N PHE A 155 12.82 1.06 11.95
CA PHE A 155 12.54 2.48 12.17
C PHE A 155 13.58 3.38 11.51
N ILE A 156 14.88 3.11 11.71
CA ILE A 156 15.97 3.89 11.10
C ILE A 156 15.85 3.87 9.57
N PHE A 157 15.60 2.72 8.96
CA PHE A 157 15.40 2.65 7.51
C PHE A 157 14.17 3.43 7.04
N LEU A 158 13.08 3.40 7.81
CA LEU A 158 11.87 4.16 7.50
C LEU A 158 12.13 5.68 7.62
N ALA A 159 12.82 6.11 8.67
CA ALA A 159 13.23 7.50 8.89
C ALA A 159 14.16 7.99 7.78
N ALA A 160 15.16 7.19 7.41
CA ALA A 160 16.06 7.49 6.30
C ALA A 160 15.32 7.55 4.95
N ARG A 161 14.24 6.78 4.78
CA ARG A 161 13.42 6.81 3.56
C ARG A 161 12.60 8.10 3.45
N PHE A 162 12.18 8.66 4.58
CA PHE A 162 11.33 9.85 4.68
C PHE A 162 11.94 10.89 5.63
N PRO A 163 13.11 11.45 5.28
CA PRO A 163 13.92 12.24 6.22
C PRO A 163 13.27 13.57 6.62
N ASN A 164 12.34 14.08 5.81
CA ASN A 164 11.66 15.37 6.04
C ASN A 164 10.29 15.22 6.72
N SER A 165 9.88 13.99 7.04
CA SER A 165 8.57 13.72 7.63
C SER A 165 8.61 13.80 9.15
N LYS A 166 7.51 14.24 9.77
CA LYS A 166 7.31 14.09 11.21
C LYS A 166 6.89 12.65 11.53
N PHE A 167 7.38 12.08 12.62
CA PHE A 167 7.05 10.72 13.03
C PHE A 167 6.16 10.73 14.26
N VAL A 168 5.07 9.97 14.20
CA VAL A 168 4.19 9.67 15.34
C VAL A 168 4.17 8.16 15.51
N ILE A 169 4.52 7.68 16.71
CA ILE A 169 4.66 6.26 16.98
C ILE A 169 3.66 5.88 18.08
N PHE A 170 2.73 4.99 17.75
CA PHE A 170 1.81 4.40 18.69
C PHE A 170 2.24 2.96 18.96
N GLY A 171 2.35 2.56 20.21
CA GLY A 171 2.67 1.19 20.58
C GLY A 171 2.41 0.94 22.05
N ASP A 172 2.19 -0.32 22.38
CA ASP A 172 2.05 -0.79 23.74
C ASP A 172 3.27 -1.63 24.11
N THR A 173 4.06 -1.17 25.08
CA THR A 173 5.27 -1.86 25.54
C THR A 173 4.96 -3.18 26.26
N LYS A 174 3.71 -3.44 26.61
CA LYS A 174 3.25 -4.69 27.23
C LYS A 174 2.80 -5.73 26.20
N GLN A 175 2.71 -5.37 24.92
CA GLN A 175 2.38 -6.29 23.84
C GLN A 175 3.64 -6.96 23.25
N LEU A 176 3.47 -7.67 22.14
CA LEU A 176 4.55 -8.42 21.50
C LEU A 176 5.73 -7.50 21.17
N SER A 177 6.93 -7.96 21.52
CA SER A 177 8.18 -7.31 21.10
C SER A 177 8.42 -7.54 19.60
N PRO A 178 9.33 -6.75 18.98
CA PRO A 178 9.69 -6.96 17.57
C PRO A 178 10.24 -8.36 17.34
N TYR A 179 9.78 -9.02 16.29
CA TYR A 179 10.33 -10.32 15.89
C TYR A 179 11.74 -10.16 15.31
N ILE A 180 12.72 -10.79 15.93
CA ILE A 180 14.12 -10.83 15.46
C ILE A 180 14.47 -12.28 15.13
N GLN A 181 14.70 -12.57 13.84
CA GLN A 181 15.10 -13.91 13.42
C GLN A 181 16.59 -14.13 13.72
N TRP A 182 16.87 -14.88 14.79
CA TRP A 182 18.23 -15.06 15.32
C TRP A 182 19.20 -15.82 14.38
N ASN A 183 18.66 -16.60 13.44
CA ASN A 183 19.47 -17.44 12.54
C ASN A 183 20.22 -16.69 11.43
N MET A 184 19.99 -15.40 11.20
CA MET A 184 20.74 -14.63 10.18
C MET A 184 22.08 -14.05 10.67
N LEU A 185 22.30 -13.95 11.99
CA LEU A 185 23.51 -13.36 12.55
C LEU A 185 24.67 -14.36 12.70
N LEU A 186 24.40 -15.67 12.72
CA LEU A 186 25.42 -16.71 12.89
C LEU A 186 26.08 -17.19 11.58
N MET A 187 25.52 -16.88 10.39
CA MET A 187 26.10 -17.33 9.12
C MET A 187 27.03 -16.31 8.42
N LYS A 188 27.34 -15.17 9.07
CA LYS A 188 28.31 -14.19 8.53
C LYS A 188 29.62 -14.07 9.33
N ASN A 189 29.82 -14.90 10.35
CA ASN A 189 31.04 -14.90 11.18
C ASN A 189 31.80 -16.24 11.13
N ILE A 190 32.05 -16.77 9.93
CA ILE A 190 33.26 -17.57 9.68
C ILE A 190 33.81 -17.12 8.32
N ILE A 191 34.77 -16.21 8.37
CA ILE A 191 36.02 -16.09 7.62
C ILE A 191 36.50 -14.67 7.96
N PHE A 192 37.36 -14.60 8.98
CA PHE A 192 38.38 -13.56 9.08
C PHE A 192 39.43 -13.79 7.99
#